data_AF-A0A423T9S2-F1
#
_entry.id   AF-A0A423T9S2-F1
#
_cell.length_a   1.000
_cell.length_b   1.000
_cell.length_c   1.000
_cell.angle_alpha   90.00
_cell.angle_beta   90.00
_cell.angle_gamma   90.00
#
_symmetry.space_group_name_H-M   'P 1'
#
loop_
_entity.id
_entity.type
_entity.pdbx_description
1 polymer ?
#
loop_
_entity_poly.entity_id
_entity_poly.type
_entity_poly.pdbx_seq_one_letter_code
_entity_poly.pdbx_strand_id
1 'polypeptide(L)'
;MSDKSTIGSFLGTTVEGEARDLEADRHGQWLRRRRLDGALNRVPLNFYPRIWKILEKCQGINIEGKVIPQSLTQEMTAGELKFALEVETVLNTIPQPEYRQLVVEALMVLSLVREYHSTGWLGDIVSAQDIVHLANNIFLQDQKQEGGDATTCCARDKKEPGIGGGLTCGGAAYICIHFYDSAPSGKFGTMSYMIRAVCCNLNCFPQDGEMDCTVS
;
A
#
# COMPACT_ATOMS: atom_id res chain seq x y z
N MET A 1 -15.42 -46.71 -42.91
CA MET A 1 -15.43 -46.21 -44.30
C MET A 1 -15.75 -44.73 -44.22
N SER A 2 -14.75 -43.90 -43.94
CA SER A 2 -13.87 -43.22 -44.91
C SER A 2 -14.50 -41.97 -45.52
N ASP A 3 -14.10 -40.84 -44.94
CA ASP A 3 -13.59 -39.59 -45.54
C ASP A 3 -14.27 -38.95 -46.76
N LYS A 4 -14.62 -37.66 -46.60
CA LYS A 4 -13.71 -36.58 -47.06
C LYS A 4 -13.99 -35.21 -46.42
N SER A 5 -12.87 -34.54 -46.16
CA SER A 5 -12.64 -33.19 -45.63
C SER A 5 -12.96 -32.08 -46.64
N THR A 6 -13.25 -30.86 -46.15
CA THR A 6 -12.74 -29.62 -46.77
C THR A 6 -12.52 -28.55 -45.68
N ILE A 7 -11.28 -28.07 -45.61
CA ILE A 7 -10.76 -26.95 -44.82
C ILE A 7 -10.82 -25.68 -45.68
N GLY A 8 -11.07 -24.50 -45.07
CA GLY A 8 -10.45 -23.26 -45.58
C GLY A 8 -11.14 -21.92 -45.24
N SER A 9 -10.33 -21.02 -44.66
CA SER A 9 -10.47 -19.55 -44.48
C SER A 9 -11.26 -19.09 -43.23
N PHE A 10 -10.69 -18.66 -42.09
CA PHE A 10 -9.44 -17.96 -41.72
C PHE A 10 -9.24 -16.58 -42.37
N LEU A 11 -9.79 -15.53 -41.74
CA LEU A 11 -9.06 -14.40 -41.10
C LEU A 11 -9.93 -13.13 -41.07
N GLY A 12 -10.16 -12.62 -39.86
CA GLY A 12 -10.60 -11.24 -39.65
C GLY A 12 -11.60 -11.13 -38.52
N THR A 13 -11.23 -10.41 -37.46
CA THR A 13 -12.11 -9.90 -36.36
C THR A 13 -12.12 -10.67 -35.03
N THR A 14 -10.98 -10.94 -34.39
CA THR A 14 -10.97 -11.30 -32.94
C THR A 14 -9.91 -10.64 -32.06
N VAL A 15 -8.86 -10.02 -32.60
CA VAL A 15 -7.74 -9.51 -31.77
C VAL A 15 -8.12 -8.28 -30.92
N GLU A 16 -8.99 -7.39 -31.42
CA GLU A 16 -9.38 -6.18 -30.67
C GLU A 16 -10.41 -6.44 -29.56
N GLY A 17 -11.24 -7.49 -29.70
CA GLY A 17 -12.22 -7.88 -28.69
C GLY A 17 -11.58 -8.58 -27.51
N GLU A 18 -10.68 -9.55 -27.78
CA GLU A 18 -9.96 -10.28 -26.74
C GLU A 18 -8.97 -9.39 -25.98
N ALA A 19 -8.30 -8.45 -26.67
CA ALA A 19 -7.43 -7.48 -26.00
C ALA A 19 -8.22 -6.60 -25.03
N ARG A 20 -9.36 -6.01 -25.46
CA ARG A 20 -10.21 -5.16 -24.60
C ARG A 20 -10.80 -5.90 -23.40
N ASP A 21 -11.18 -7.17 -23.58
CA ASP A 21 -11.65 -8.01 -22.46
C ASP A 21 -10.52 -8.33 -21.47
N LEU A 22 -9.28 -8.52 -21.94
CA LEU A 22 -8.10 -8.68 -21.09
C LEU A 22 -7.67 -7.37 -20.39
N GLU A 23 -7.89 -6.19 -21.00
CA GLU A 23 -7.59 -4.90 -20.35
C GLU A 23 -8.63 -4.53 -19.29
N ALA A 24 -9.90 -4.86 -19.53
CA ALA A 24 -10.99 -4.68 -18.58
C ALA A 24 -10.82 -5.54 -17.33
N ASP A 25 -10.28 -6.76 -17.47
CA ASP A 25 -10.00 -7.66 -16.34
C ASP A 25 -8.84 -7.18 -15.44
N ARG A 26 -8.00 -6.24 -15.92
CA ARG A 26 -6.92 -5.63 -15.12
C ARG A 26 -7.40 -4.47 -14.25
N HIS A 27 -8.46 -3.75 -14.65
CA HIS A 27 -8.98 -2.63 -13.87
C HIS A 27 -9.77 -3.11 -12.64
N GLY A 28 -9.43 -2.60 -11.47
CA GLY A 28 -10.02 -2.99 -10.20
C GLY A 28 -9.44 -4.27 -9.60
N GLN A 29 -8.44 -4.91 -10.22
CA GLN A 29 -7.88 -6.18 -9.76
C GLN A 29 -7.23 -6.04 -8.38
N TRP A 30 -6.41 -5.02 -8.20
CA TRP A 30 -5.67 -4.81 -6.94
C TRP A 30 -6.58 -4.27 -5.85
N LEU A 31 -7.52 -3.38 -6.19
CA LEU A 31 -8.54 -2.93 -5.24
C LEU A 31 -9.37 -4.10 -4.73
N ARG A 32 -9.83 -4.99 -5.62
CA ARG A 32 -10.58 -6.20 -5.23
C ARG A 32 -9.74 -7.11 -4.35
N ARG A 33 -8.46 -7.32 -4.69
CA ARG A 33 -7.54 -8.13 -3.88
C ARG A 33 -7.38 -7.57 -2.47
N ARG A 34 -7.16 -6.26 -2.34
CA ARG A 34 -7.06 -5.57 -1.04
C ARG A 34 -8.34 -5.67 -0.23
N ARG A 35 -9.51 -5.52 -0.86
CA ARG A 35 -10.80 -5.73 -0.19
C ARG A 35 -10.97 -7.15 0.35
N LEU A 36 -10.61 -8.16 -0.45
CA LEU A 36 -10.69 -9.56 -0.03
C LEU A 36 -9.72 -9.87 1.12
N ASP A 37 -8.46 -9.49 0.98
CA ASP A 37 -7.44 -9.74 2.01
C ASP A 37 -7.73 -8.95 3.28
N GLY A 38 -8.21 -7.70 3.16
CA GLY A 38 -8.65 -6.88 4.29
C GLY A 38 -9.84 -7.49 5.02
N ALA A 39 -10.88 -7.91 4.31
CA ALA A 39 -12.06 -8.53 4.91
C ALA A 39 -11.75 -9.85 5.65
N LEU A 40 -10.73 -10.57 5.19
CA LEU A 40 -10.26 -11.82 5.78
C LEU A 40 -9.11 -11.64 6.78
N ASN A 41 -8.72 -10.39 7.12
CA ASN A 41 -7.57 -10.08 7.97
C ASN A 41 -6.27 -10.79 7.56
N ARG A 42 -6.09 -11.01 6.25
CA ARG A 42 -4.87 -11.62 5.72
C ARG A 42 -3.71 -10.64 5.83
N VAL A 43 -2.59 -11.15 6.32
CA VAL A 43 -1.33 -10.41 6.42
C VAL A 43 -0.18 -11.23 5.82
N PRO A 44 0.92 -10.60 5.38
CA PRO A 44 2.10 -11.32 4.91
C PRO A 44 2.70 -12.24 5.97
N LEU A 45 3.50 -13.21 5.51
CA LEU A 45 4.25 -14.09 6.42
C LEU A 45 5.18 -13.26 7.32
N ASN A 46 5.27 -13.67 8.58
CA ASN A 46 6.05 -12.99 9.62
C ASN A 46 5.63 -11.53 9.90
N PHE A 47 4.41 -11.13 9.54
CA PHE A 47 3.89 -9.79 9.82
C PHE A 47 4.02 -9.42 11.30
N TYR A 48 3.44 -10.19 12.22
CA TYR A 48 3.49 -9.86 13.66
C TYR A 48 4.92 -9.83 14.23
N PRO A 49 5.80 -10.82 13.98
CA PRO A 49 7.20 -10.71 14.38
C PRO A 49 7.92 -9.47 13.83
N ARG A 50 7.57 -9.02 12.62
CA ARG A 50 8.10 -7.78 12.04
C ARG A 50 7.60 -6.52 12.74
N ILE A 51 6.33 -6.48 13.15
CA ILE A 51 5.78 -5.37 13.95
C ILE A 51 6.48 -5.27 15.31
N TRP A 52 6.65 -6.42 15.99
CA TRP A 52 7.38 -6.48 17.26
C TRP A 52 8.78 -5.87 17.11
N LYS A 53 9.48 -6.26 16.04
CA LYS A 53 10.80 -5.74 15.69
C LYS A 53 10.81 -4.23 15.42
N ILE A 54 9.77 -3.67 14.80
CA ILE A 54 9.66 -2.21 14.60
C ILE A 54 9.53 -1.50 15.96
N LEU A 55 8.72 -2.04 16.88
CA LEU A 55 8.52 -1.46 18.22
C LEU A 55 9.81 -1.41 19.06
N GLU A 56 10.77 -2.30 18.81
CA GLU A 56 12.11 -2.18 19.45
C GLU A 56 12.83 -0.87 19.10
N LYS A 57 12.37 -0.16 18.05
CA LYS A 57 13.03 1.00 17.48
C LYS A 57 12.18 2.28 17.52
N CYS A 58 10.99 2.29 18.11
CA CYS A 58 10.19 3.49 18.31
C CYS A 58 9.46 3.47 19.65
N GLN A 59 8.90 4.59 20.11
CA GLN A 59 8.08 4.63 21.33
C GLN A 59 6.71 3.95 21.13
N GLY A 60 6.23 3.89 19.90
CA GLY A 60 5.02 3.16 19.55
C GLY A 60 4.65 3.29 18.07
N ILE A 61 3.63 2.53 17.67
CA ILE A 61 3.04 2.58 16.34
C ILE A 61 1.59 3.04 16.50
N ASN A 62 1.23 4.14 15.85
CA ASN A 62 -0.14 4.63 15.79
C ASN A 62 -0.86 4.11 14.53
N ILE A 63 -2.04 3.55 14.73
CA ILE A 63 -2.95 3.09 13.68
C ILE A 63 -4.34 3.63 14.04
N GLU A 64 -4.87 4.56 13.23
CA GLU A 64 -6.20 5.16 13.42
C GLU A 64 -6.45 5.68 14.85
N GLY A 65 -5.46 6.38 15.42
CA GLY A 65 -5.55 6.98 16.74
C GLY A 65 -5.35 5.99 17.90
N LYS A 66 -5.14 4.70 17.63
CA LYS A 66 -4.73 3.71 18.62
C LYS A 66 -3.23 3.45 18.54
N VAL A 67 -2.58 3.58 19.69
CA VAL A 67 -1.13 3.37 19.80
C VAL A 67 -0.85 1.98 20.34
N ILE A 68 -0.04 1.21 19.60
CA ILE A 68 0.63 0.01 20.06
C ILE A 68 1.93 0.47 20.72
N PRO A 69 2.07 0.40 22.06
CA PRO A 69 3.22 0.95 22.76
C PRO A 69 4.44 0.03 22.69
N GLN A 70 5.63 0.61 22.79
CA GLN A 70 6.89 -0.14 22.87
C GLN A 70 6.94 -1.12 24.06
N SER A 71 6.26 -0.80 25.18
CA SER A 71 6.29 -1.62 26.40
C SER A 71 5.85 -3.07 26.16
N LEU A 72 5.02 -3.33 25.14
CA LEU A 72 4.63 -4.69 24.75
C LEU A 72 5.83 -5.58 24.39
N THR A 73 6.94 -5.01 23.93
CA THR A 73 8.18 -5.77 23.63
C THR A 73 8.87 -6.28 24.89
N GLN A 74 8.60 -5.68 26.05
CA GLN A 74 9.14 -6.11 27.35
C GLN A 74 8.22 -7.12 28.05
N GLU A 75 6.93 -7.12 27.69
CA GLU A 75 5.91 -7.98 28.29
C GLU A 75 5.69 -9.28 27.50
N MET A 76 6.04 -9.28 26.20
CA MET A 76 5.76 -10.37 25.27
C MET A 76 6.88 -10.58 24.26
N THR A 77 6.98 -11.79 23.72
CA THR A 77 7.92 -12.12 22.63
C THR A 77 7.27 -12.00 21.24
N ALA A 78 8.11 -11.81 20.21
CA ALA A 78 7.68 -11.65 18.81
C ALA A 78 6.83 -12.81 18.24
N GLY A 79 6.95 -14.01 18.82
CA GLY A 79 6.25 -15.22 18.39
C GLY A 79 5.02 -15.57 19.24
N GLU A 80 4.73 -14.80 20.28
CA GLU A 80 3.58 -15.07 21.14
C GLU A 80 2.25 -14.68 20.48
N LEU A 81 1.26 -15.56 20.60
CA LEU A 81 -0.09 -15.31 20.12
C LEU A 81 -0.70 -14.05 20.74
N LYS A 82 -0.40 -13.78 22.01
CA LYS A 82 -0.93 -12.61 22.71
C LYS A 82 -0.49 -11.30 22.03
N PHE A 83 0.78 -11.20 21.62
CA PHE A 83 1.26 -10.03 20.87
C PHE A 83 0.53 -9.87 19.53
N ALA A 84 0.36 -10.97 18.79
CA ALA A 84 -0.36 -10.96 17.52
C ALA A 84 -1.81 -10.46 17.67
N LEU A 85 -2.51 -10.91 18.72
CA LEU A 85 -3.89 -10.50 19.02
C LEU A 85 -4.00 -9.00 19.36
N GLU A 86 -3.03 -8.42 20.06
CA GLU A 86 -3.01 -6.98 20.34
C GLU A 86 -2.88 -6.16 19.04
N VAL A 87 -1.94 -6.55 18.16
CA VAL A 87 -1.76 -5.89 16.85
C VAL A 87 -3.01 -6.05 15.98
N GLU A 88 -3.58 -7.26 15.93
CA GLU A 88 -4.79 -7.54 15.16
C GLU A 88 -6.01 -6.74 15.68
N THR A 89 -6.16 -6.62 17.00
CA THR A 89 -7.24 -5.83 17.63
C THR A 89 -7.16 -4.37 17.21
N VAL A 90 -5.96 -3.82 17.10
CA VAL A 90 -5.77 -2.45 16.60
C VAL A 90 -6.09 -2.36 15.10
N LEU A 91 -5.59 -3.27 14.25
CA LEU A 91 -5.90 -3.27 12.81
C LEU A 91 -7.40 -3.45 12.51
N ASN A 92 -8.11 -4.21 13.34
CA ASN A 92 -9.55 -4.44 13.21
C ASN A 92 -10.39 -3.19 13.49
N THR A 93 -9.78 -2.11 13.98
CA THR A 93 -10.49 -0.83 14.18
C THR A 93 -10.67 -0.06 12.90
N ILE A 94 -9.85 -0.35 11.88
CA ILE A 94 -10.03 0.19 10.53
C ILE A 94 -11.26 -0.48 9.90
N PRO A 95 -12.34 0.26 9.58
CA PRO A 95 -13.56 -0.36 9.07
C PRO A 95 -13.48 -0.74 7.59
N GLN A 96 -12.68 -0.03 6.77
CA GLN A 96 -12.58 -0.29 5.34
C GLN A 96 -11.46 -1.31 5.04
N PRO A 97 -11.77 -2.47 4.45
CA PRO A 97 -10.79 -3.53 4.25
C PRO A 97 -9.65 -3.14 3.31
N GLU A 98 -9.93 -2.37 2.25
CA GLU A 98 -8.88 -1.86 1.35
C GLU A 98 -7.88 -0.94 2.04
N TYR A 99 -8.34 -0.12 2.98
CA TYR A 99 -7.49 0.78 3.76
C TYR A 99 -6.68 0.00 4.79
N ARG A 100 -7.29 -0.99 5.46
CA ARG A 100 -6.58 -1.92 6.34
C ARG A 100 -5.40 -2.58 5.63
N GLN A 101 -5.56 -2.99 4.37
CA GLN A 101 -4.46 -3.58 3.60
C GLN A 101 -3.36 -2.57 3.24
N LEU A 102 -3.68 -1.31 2.91
CA LEU A 102 -2.65 -0.30 2.72
C LEU A 102 -1.86 -0.02 4.00
N VAL A 103 -2.51 -0.06 5.17
CA VAL A 103 -1.83 0.06 6.47
C VAL A 103 -0.91 -1.15 6.71
N VAL A 104 -1.35 -2.36 6.40
CA VAL A 104 -0.51 -3.58 6.47
C VAL A 104 0.69 -3.44 5.53
N GLU A 105 0.50 -3.01 4.29
CA GLU A 105 1.57 -2.74 3.32
C GLU A 105 2.57 -1.70 3.85
N ALA A 106 2.09 -0.59 4.42
CA ALA A 106 2.93 0.46 5.00
C ALA A 106 3.78 -0.04 6.18
N LEU A 107 3.19 -0.83 7.08
CA LEU A 107 3.91 -1.46 8.20
C LEU A 107 4.97 -2.45 7.70
N MET A 108 4.71 -3.16 6.61
CA MET A 108 5.72 -4.02 5.99
C MET A 108 6.88 -3.24 5.40
N VAL A 109 6.61 -2.08 4.75
CA VAL A 109 7.67 -1.18 4.29
C VAL A 109 8.52 -0.67 5.47
N LEU A 110 7.89 -0.25 6.57
CA LEU A 110 8.62 0.14 7.78
C LEU A 110 9.52 -0.98 8.30
N SER A 111 9.07 -2.24 8.23
CA SER A 111 9.88 -3.39 8.63
C SER A 111 11.15 -3.54 7.78
N LEU A 112 11.07 -3.21 6.49
CA LEU A 112 12.22 -3.24 5.58
C LEU A 112 13.19 -2.11 5.92
N VAL A 113 12.69 -0.89 6.18
CA VAL A 113 13.56 0.23 6.58
C VAL A 113 14.34 -0.12 7.84
N ARG A 114 13.71 -0.74 8.84
CA ARG A 114 14.40 -1.27 10.02
C ARG A 114 15.48 -2.32 9.68
N GLU A 115 15.22 -3.21 8.72
CA GLU A 115 16.16 -4.27 8.35
C GLU A 115 17.37 -3.75 7.56
N TYR A 116 17.18 -2.73 6.72
CA TYR A 116 18.21 -2.21 5.81
C TYR A 116 18.95 -0.97 6.34
N HIS A 117 18.33 -0.16 7.19
CA HIS A 117 18.98 0.99 7.79
C HIS A 117 19.49 0.66 9.19
N SER A 118 20.79 0.85 9.42
CA SER A 118 21.42 0.79 10.76
C SER A 118 21.00 1.95 11.68
N THR A 119 19.82 2.53 11.47
CA THR A 119 19.29 3.61 12.28
C THR A 119 18.99 3.08 13.67
N GLY A 120 19.66 3.62 14.68
CA GLY A 120 19.52 3.17 16.06
C GLY A 120 18.09 3.29 16.59
N TRP A 121 17.33 4.27 16.06
CA TRP A 121 16.00 4.68 16.52
C TRP A 121 15.18 5.30 15.37
N LEU A 122 13.89 4.97 15.27
CA LEU A 122 12.93 5.46 14.26
C LEU A 122 12.14 6.70 14.71
N GLY A 123 12.24 7.11 15.98
CA GLY A 123 11.55 8.28 16.54
C GLY A 123 10.52 7.92 17.62
N ASP A 124 9.66 8.89 17.97
CA ASP A 124 8.63 8.74 19.00
C ASP A 124 7.52 7.78 18.53
N ILE A 125 6.35 8.30 18.17
CA ILE A 125 5.22 7.50 17.70
C ILE A 125 5.21 7.53 16.18
N VAL A 126 5.42 6.37 15.55
CA VAL A 126 5.36 6.25 14.09
C VAL A 126 3.91 6.04 13.68
N SER A 127 3.41 6.89 12.79
CA SER A 127 2.02 6.88 12.33
C SER A 127 1.88 6.13 11.00
N ALA A 128 1.19 4.99 11.03
CA ALA A 128 0.99 4.18 9.82
C ALA A 128 0.05 4.89 8.83
N GLN A 129 -0.98 5.56 9.32
CA GLN A 129 -1.88 6.34 8.46
C GLN A 129 -1.16 7.49 7.75
N ASP A 130 -0.23 8.18 8.42
CA ASP A 130 0.46 9.32 7.81
C ASP A 130 1.34 8.88 6.64
N ILE A 131 1.95 7.68 6.74
CA ILE A 131 2.71 7.08 5.64
C ILE A 131 1.79 6.80 4.46
N VAL A 132 0.61 6.20 4.69
CA VAL A 132 -0.36 5.89 3.61
C VAL A 132 -0.87 7.17 2.95
N HIS A 133 -1.23 8.19 3.73
CA HIS A 133 -1.70 9.47 3.20
C HIS A 133 -0.61 10.23 2.44
N LEU A 134 0.62 10.26 2.96
CA LEU A 134 1.75 10.88 2.27
C LEU A 134 2.07 10.13 0.97
N ALA A 135 2.07 8.79 0.98
CA ALA A 135 2.26 7.99 -0.22
C ALA A 135 1.19 8.29 -1.28
N ASN A 136 -0.07 8.39 -0.88
CA ASN A 136 -1.16 8.79 -1.78
C ASN A 136 -0.96 10.22 -2.31
N ASN A 137 -0.49 11.17 -1.49
CA ASN A 137 -0.21 12.53 -1.95
C ASN A 137 0.92 12.57 -2.99
N ILE A 138 2.00 11.83 -2.75
CA ILE A 138 3.12 11.70 -3.69
C ILE A 138 2.62 11.05 -4.99
N PHE A 139 1.81 9.98 -4.90
CA PHE A 139 1.16 9.37 -6.05
C PHE A 139 0.33 10.37 -6.85
N LEU A 140 -0.50 11.19 -6.21
CA LEU A 140 -1.32 12.18 -6.91
C LEU A 140 -0.48 13.27 -7.61
N GLN A 141 0.68 13.63 -7.04
CA GLN A 141 1.62 14.55 -7.68
C GLN A 141 2.21 13.93 -8.96
N ASP A 142 2.72 12.71 -8.87
CA ASP A 142 3.27 11.98 -10.02
C ASP A 142 2.19 11.74 -11.08
N GLN A 143 0.96 11.36 -10.70
CA GLN A 143 -0.16 11.20 -11.63
C GLN A 143 -0.48 12.49 -12.38
N LYS A 144 -0.38 13.65 -11.73
CA LYS A 144 -0.58 14.94 -12.39
C LYS A 144 0.52 15.26 -13.40
N GLN A 145 1.77 14.95 -13.06
CA GLN A 145 2.93 15.21 -13.93
C GLN A 145 2.93 14.29 -15.16
N GLU A 146 2.58 13.02 -14.97
CA GLU A 146 2.62 11.99 -16.00
C GLU A 146 1.28 11.85 -16.77
N GLY A 147 0.25 12.61 -16.40
CA GLY A 147 -1.08 12.52 -17.02
C GLY A 147 -1.79 11.18 -16.75
N GLY A 148 -1.59 10.58 -15.57
CA GLY A 148 -2.15 9.28 -15.19
C GLY A 148 -3.65 9.31 -14.86
N ASP A 149 -4.23 8.13 -14.63
CA ASP A 149 -5.68 7.94 -14.44
C ASP A 149 -6.28 8.78 -13.30
N ALA A 150 -5.51 9.06 -12.23
CA ALA A 150 -6.00 9.88 -11.14
C ALA A 150 -6.29 11.34 -11.55
N THR A 151 -5.80 11.81 -12.71
CA THR A 151 -6.17 13.10 -13.30
C THR A 151 -7.64 13.17 -13.71
N THR A 152 -8.33 12.04 -13.81
CA THR A 152 -9.79 12.00 -13.98
C THR A 152 -10.56 12.33 -12.69
N CYS A 153 -9.88 12.31 -11.53
CA CYS A 153 -10.50 12.58 -10.23
C CYS A 153 -9.59 13.40 -9.27
N CYS A 154 -8.79 12.74 -8.42
CA CYS A 154 -8.12 13.35 -7.27
C CYS A 154 -6.87 14.17 -7.62
N ALA A 155 -6.28 13.96 -8.80
CA ALA A 155 -5.11 14.68 -9.29
C ALA A 155 -5.46 15.86 -10.22
N ARG A 156 -6.71 16.35 -10.17
CA ARG A 156 -7.18 17.54 -10.91
C ARG A 156 -6.81 18.83 -10.20
N ASP A 157 -6.73 19.93 -10.95
CA ASP A 157 -6.50 21.27 -10.40
C ASP A 157 -7.63 21.73 -9.47
N LYS A 158 -8.88 21.40 -9.81
CA LYS A 158 -10.06 21.72 -9.02
C LYS A 158 -10.51 20.46 -8.28
N LYS A 159 -10.31 20.44 -6.96
CA LYS A 159 -10.83 19.39 -6.08
C LYS A 159 -12.27 19.72 -5.72
N GLU A 160 -13.20 18.98 -6.29
CA GLU A 160 -14.59 19.02 -5.89
C GLU A 160 -14.83 17.97 -4.79
N PRO A 161 -15.55 18.30 -3.71
CA PRO A 161 -15.93 17.29 -2.73
C PRO A 161 -16.91 16.30 -3.34
N GLY A 162 -16.73 15.02 -3.06
CA GLY A 162 -17.68 13.97 -3.37
C GLY A 162 -18.93 14.05 -2.49
N ILE A 163 -19.87 13.17 -2.76
CA ILE A 163 -21.11 13.05 -1.98
C ILE A 163 -20.75 12.77 -0.51
N GLY A 164 -21.35 13.53 0.42
CA GLY A 164 -21.11 13.36 1.86
C GLY A 164 -19.74 13.82 2.34
N GLY A 165 -19.03 14.65 1.57
CA GLY A 165 -17.70 15.17 1.94
C GLY A 165 -16.54 14.22 1.64
N GLY A 166 -16.80 13.07 1.00
CA GLY A 166 -15.77 12.13 0.57
C GLY A 166 -15.03 12.56 -0.69
N LEU A 167 -14.22 11.66 -1.26
CA LEU A 167 -13.58 11.86 -2.56
C LEU A 167 -14.59 11.60 -3.70
N THR A 168 -14.47 12.36 -4.80
CA THR A 168 -15.29 12.16 -6.01
C THR A 168 -15.11 10.79 -6.64
N CYS A 169 -13.94 10.18 -6.46
CA CYS A 169 -13.65 8.82 -6.93
C CYS A 169 -14.18 7.72 -6.01
N GLY A 170 -14.88 8.06 -4.91
CA GLY A 170 -15.40 7.09 -3.93
C GLY A 170 -14.32 6.39 -3.10
N GLY A 171 -13.09 6.92 -3.10
CA GLY A 171 -11.98 6.35 -2.33
C GLY A 171 -12.18 6.46 -0.83
N ALA A 172 -12.02 5.33 -0.12
CA ALA A 172 -12.12 5.25 1.34
C ALA A 172 -10.97 5.96 2.05
N ALA A 173 -11.21 6.44 3.28
CA ALA A 173 -10.21 7.08 4.13
C ALA A 173 -9.43 8.19 3.41
N TYR A 174 -10.08 8.95 2.53
CA TYR A 174 -9.45 10.01 1.73
C TYR A 174 -8.22 9.57 0.90
N ILE A 175 -8.16 8.30 0.53
CA ILE A 175 -7.16 7.75 -0.39
C ILE A 175 -7.80 7.56 -1.77
N CYS A 176 -7.09 7.95 -2.83
CA CYS A 176 -7.58 7.86 -4.20
C CYS A 176 -7.87 6.40 -4.60
N ILE A 177 -8.98 6.16 -5.32
CA ILE A 177 -9.34 4.81 -5.79
C ILE A 177 -8.26 4.21 -6.71
N HIS A 178 -7.61 5.05 -7.52
CA HIS A 178 -6.52 4.60 -8.40
C HIS A 178 -5.27 4.19 -7.61
N PHE A 179 -5.05 4.77 -6.43
CA PHE A 179 -3.97 4.31 -5.55
C PHE A 179 -4.30 2.94 -4.96
N TYR A 180 -5.56 2.74 -4.52
CA TYR A 180 -6.03 1.41 -4.11
C TYR A 180 -6.00 0.36 -5.21
N ASP A 181 -6.02 0.76 -6.47
CA ASP A 181 -5.95 -0.16 -7.61
C ASP A 181 -4.55 -0.24 -8.25
N SER A 182 -3.57 0.46 -7.68
CA SER A 182 -2.18 0.34 -8.12
C SER A 182 -1.58 -0.97 -7.60
N ALA A 183 -0.77 -1.63 -8.43
CA ALA A 183 -0.04 -2.83 -8.00
C ALA A 183 0.84 -2.55 -6.78
N PRO A 184 1.15 -3.54 -5.92
CA PRO A 184 2.09 -3.33 -4.83
C PRO A 184 3.48 -2.93 -5.32
N SER A 185 3.97 -3.59 -6.38
CA SER A 185 5.30 -3.40 -6.95
C SER A 185 5.29 -2.60 -8.26
N GLY A 186 6.49 -2.23 -8.72
CA GLY A 186 6.70 -1.46 -9.95
C GLY A 186 6.87 0.04 -9.69
N LYS A 187 7.31 0.78 -10.72
CA LYS A 187 7.65 2.22 -10.62
C LYS A 187 6.52 3.06 -9.98
N PHE A 188 5.28 2.75 -10.33
CA PHE A 188 4.08 3.43 -9.84
C PHE A 188 3.26 2.56 -8.87
N GLY A 189 3.88 1.54 -8.28
CA GLY A 189 3.22 0.67 -7.31
C GLY A 189 3.12 1.29 -5.92
N THR A 190 2.16 0.84 -5.11
CA THR A 190 1.91 1.40 -3.77
C THR A 190 3.15 1.35 -2.89
N MET A 191 3.92 0.24 -2.92
CA MET A 191 5.12 0.09 -2.08
C MET A 191 6.20 1.11 -2.43
N SER A 192 6.36 1.48 -3.71
CA SER A 192 7.32 2.51 -4.11
C SER A 192 6.97 3.88 -3.54
N TYR A 193 5.68 4.22 -3.48
CA TYR A 193 5.22 5.46 -2.85
C TYR A 193 5.29 5.39 -1.32
N MET A 194 5.00 4.24 -0.72
CA MET A 194 5.17 4.03 0.73
C MET A 194 6.65 4.18 1.13
N ILE A 195 7.59 3.64 0.34
CA ILE A 195 9.03 3.82 0.59
C ILE A 195 9.39 5.29 0.54
N ARG A 196 8.97 6.03 -0.49
CA ARG A 196 9.20 7.49 -0.59
C ARG A 196 8.59 8.23 0.60
N ALA A 197 7.37 7.88 1.00
CA ALA A 197 6.71 8.47 2.15
C ALA A 197 7.47 8.22 3.46
N VAL A 198 7.96 6.99 3.68
CA VAL A 198 8.78 6.65 4.84
C VAL A 198 10.10 7.44 4.83
N CYS A 199 10.74 7.59 3.68
CA CYS A 199 11.97 8.40 3.55
C CYS A 199 11.73 9.88 3.90
N CYS A 200 10.57 10.43 3.55
CA CYS A 200 10.21 11.81 3.88
C CYS A 200 9.74 12.01 5.33
N ASN A 201 9.13 10.99 5.93
CA ASN A 201 8.46 11.09 7.24
C ASN A 201 9.39 10.70 8.41
N LEU A 202 10.36 9.82 8.17
CA LEU A 202 11.31 9.43 9.21
C LEU A 202 12.55 10.32 9.18
N ASN A 203 12.87 10.91 10.34
CA ASN A 203 14.09 11.70 10.58
C ASN A 203 15.40 10.87 10.51
N CYS A 204 15.33 9.63 10.02
CA CYS A 204 16.43 8.69 9.99
C CYS A 204 17.13 8.62 8.62
N PHE A 205 16.65 9.40 7.65
CA PHE A 205 17.29 9.59 6.35
C PHE A 205 18.04 10.92 6.34
N PRO A 206 19.25 10.97 5.76
CA PRO A 206 19.94 12.25 5.58
C PRO A 206 19.07 13.18 4.74
N GLN A 207 18.79 14.37 5.26
CA GLN A 207 18.19 15.45 4.47
C GLN A 207 19.19 15.81 3.36
N ASP A 208 18.70 16.04 2.14
CA ASP A 208 19.49 16.26 0.90
C ASP A 208 20.89 16.85 1.15
N GLY A 209 21.94 16.07 0.87
CA GLY A 209 23.34 16.55 0.97
C GLY A 209 24.40 15.51 1.34
N GLU A 210 24.04 14.35 1.90
CA GLU A 210 25.00 13.28 2.22
C GLU A 210 24.54 11.93 1.66
N MET A 211 24.62 11.78 0.34
CA MET A 211 24.69 10.47 -0.31
C MET A 211 25.88 10.45 -1.25
N ASP A 212 27.09 10.37 -0.69
CA ASP A 212 28.24 9.89 -1.44
C ASP A 212 28.10 8.37 -1.60
N CYS A 213 27.41 7.96 -2.66
CA CYS A 213 27.47 6.59 -3.14
C CYS A 213 28.83 6.36 -3.82
N THR A 214 29.87 6.07 -3.04
CA THR A 214 31.03 5.33 -3.56
C THR A 214 30.62 3.88 -3.74
N VAL A 215 30.20 3.53 -4.95
CA VAL A 215 30.19 2.13 -5.40
C VAL A 215 31.65 1.71 -5.58
N SER A 216 32.08 0.70 -4.83
CA SER A 216 33.30 -0.08 -5.09
C SER A 216 32.91 -1.46 -5.61
#